data_AF-A0A931YYK1-F1
#
_entry.id   AF-A0A931YYK1-F1
#
_cell.length_a   1.000
_cell.length_b   1.000
_cell.length_c   1.000
_cell.angle_alpha   90.00
_cell.angle_beta   90.00
_cell.angle_gamma   90.00
#
_symmetry.space_group_name_H-M   'P 1'
#
loop_
_entity.id
_entity.type
_entity.pdbx_description
1 polymer ?
#
loop_
_entity_poly.entity_id
_entity_poly.type
_entity_poly.pdbx_seq_one_letter_code
_entity_poly.pdbx_strand_id
1 'polypeptide(L)'
;MSFLRSRFVQAVLVLVVSFVVLRFGIRPPAPWSVIQLYMSVVLMAVLIYVSADSDSWRAFVRPIRSTLVDPDKRLVRLAFAIVLPLLFGYYAYTQAAAKPQAPPELRAVHPAPPASIQFRGKEINISGVDNPLRKDQAAFKKHVAAGGETYIRNCMYCHGDNLDGQGHFASGFNPPPANFQDPGTIAMLQEAYLFWRIAKGGPGLPKESTPWNSVMPAWEDRLTEEQIWQVILYLYDA
;
A
#
# COMPACT_ATOMS: atom_id res chain seq x y z
N MET A 1 -45.69 -32.78 -6.80
CA MET A 1 -44.78 -33.69 -7.55
C MET A 1 -44.59 -33.29 -9.04
N SER A 2 -44.56 -32.00 -9.39
CA SER A 2 -44.43 -31.53 -10.79
C SER A 2 -43.09 -30.85 -11.10
N PHE A 3 -42.40 -30.30 -10.08
CA PHE A 3 -41.19 -29.50 -10.25
C PHE A 3 -39.98 -30.30 -10.76
N LEU A 4 -39.85 -31.58 -10.35
CA LEU A 4 -38.79 -32.50 -10.79
C LEU A 4 -38.95 -33.02 -12.23
N ARG A 5 -40.09 -32.76 -12.89
CA ARG A 5 -40.29 -33.10 -14.31
C ARG A 5 -39.75 -32.05 -15.27
N SER A 6 -39.40 -30.86 -14.78
CA SER A 6 -38.82 -29.81 -15.61
C SER A 6 -37.38 -30.17 -16.00
N ARG A 7 -37.11 -30.24 -17.31
CA ARG A 7 -35.74 -30.45 -17.84
C ARG A 7 -34.76 -29.39 -17.36
N PHE A 8 -35.24 -28.16 -17.14
CA PHE A 8 -34.45 -27.08 -16.53
C PHE A 8 -34.02 -27.40 -15.10
N VAL A 9 -34.95 -27.87 -14.25
CA VAL A 9 -34.65 -28.19 -12.85
C VAL A 9 -33.72 -29.40 -12.75
N GLN A 10 -33.91 -30.40 -13.63
CA GLN A 10 -33.02 -31.55 -13.73
C GLN A 10 -31.59 -31.13 -14.11
N ALA A 11 -31.44 -30.25 -15.12
CA ALA A 11 -30.14 -29.72 -15.53
C ALA A 11 -29.43 -28.96 -14.40
N VAL A 12 -30.15 -28.07 -13.70
CA VAL A 12 -29.61 -27.34 -12.54
C VAL A 12 -29.22 -28.31 -11.41
N LEU A 13 -30.05 -29.31 -11.13
CA LEU A 13 -29.78 -30.30 -10.09
C LEU A 13 -28.52 -31.11 -10.40
N VAL A 14 -28.34 -31.56 -11.64
CA VAL A 14 -27.12 -32.26 -12.07
C VAL A 14 -25.89 -31.38 -11.83
N LEU A 15 -25.93 -30.11 -12.24
CA LEU A 15 -24.80 -29.18 -12.05
C LEU A 15 -24.49 -28.96 -10.56
N VAL A 16 -25.50 -28.73 -9.73
CA VAL A 16 -25.33 -28.50 -8.30
C VAL A 16 -24.79 -29.75 -7.60
N VAL A 17 -25.34 -30.92 -7.89
CA VAL A 17 -24.88 -32.19 -7.30
C VAL A 17 -23.45 -32.49 -7.74
N SER A 18 -23.13 -32.36 -9.02
CA SER A 18 -21.76 -32.55 -9.52
C SER A 18 -20.78 -31.59 -8.84
N PHE A 19 -21.14 -30.31 -8.66
CA PHE A 19 -20.29 -29.36 -7.94
C PHE A 19 -20.07 -29.77 -6.49
N VAL A 20 -21.12 -30.14 -5.76
CA VAL A 20 -21.01 -30.55 -4.35
C VAL A 20 -20.15 -31.80 -4.21
N VAL A 21 -20.34 -32.81 -5.06
CA VAL A 21 -19.54 -34.04 -5.06
C VAL A 21 -18.07 -33.74 -5.34
N LEU A 22 -17.77 -32.92 -6.36
CA LEU A 22 -16.39 -32.58 -6.70
C LEU A 22 -15.72 -31.70 -5.63
N ARG A 23 -16.48 -30.78 -5.02
CA ARG A 23 -15.94 -29.81 -4.05
C ARG A 23 -15.72 -30.40 -2.66
N PHE A 24 -16.59 -31.31 -2.22
CA PHE A 24 -16.64 -31.82 -0.85
C PHE A 24 -16.48 -33.34 -0.74
N GLY A 25 -16.70 -34.09 -1.82
CA GLY A 25 -16.60 -35.56 -1.83
C GLY A 25 -15.18 -36.10 -2.01
N ILE A 26 -14.22 -35.28 -2.46
CA ILE A 26 -12.83 -35.69 -2.71
C ILE A 26 -11.92 -35.20 -1.57
N ARG A 27 -11.05 -36.08 -1.05
CA ARG A 27 -10.03 -35.74 -0.05
C ARG A 27 -8.63 -36.19 -0.52
N PRO A 28 -7.61 -35.32 -0.48
CA PRO A 28 -7.65 -33.88 -0.14
C PRO A 28 -8.50 -33.07 -1.13
N PRO A 29 -8.98 -31.87 -0.75
CA PRO A 29 -9.86 -31.07 -1.60
C PRO A 29 -9.17 -30.75 -2.92
N ALA A 30 -9.88 -30.98 -4.02
CA ALA A 30 -9.35 -30.73 -5.36
C ALA A 30 -9.03 -29.24 -5.57
N PRO A 31 -7.93 -28.90 -6.29
CA PRO A 31 -7.63 -27.52 -6.66
C PRO A 31 -8.77 -26.88 -7.48
N TRP A 32 -8.92 -25.56 -7.36
CA TRP A 32 -9.98 -24.80 -8.06
C TRP A 32 -9.95 -24.98 -9.58
N SER A 33 -8.76 -25.07 -10.18
CA SER A 33 -8.59 -25.29 -11.63
C SER A 33 -9.19 -26.62 -12.09
N VAL A 34 -9.03 -27.68 -11.29
CA VAL A 34 -9.53 -29.02 -11.58
C VAL A 34 -11.05 -29.05 -11.48
N ILE A 35 -11.61 -28.44 -10.44
CA ILE A 35 -13.08 -28.33 -10.28
C ILE A 35 -13.68 -27.56 -11.46
N GLN A 36 -13.07 -26.44 -11.87
CA GLN A 36 -13.55 -25.66 -13.02
C GLN A 36 -13.52 -26.46 -14.32
N LEU A 37 -12.47 -27.25 -14.56
CA LEU A 37 -12.36 -28.11 -15.74
C LEU A 37 -13.47 -29.16 -15.77
N TYR A 38 -13.68 -29.91 -14.68
CA TYR A 38 -14.73 -30.93 -14.66
C TYR A 38 -16.13 -30.31 -14.73
N MET A 39 -16.36 -29.18 -14.08
CA MET A 39 -17.64 -28.48 -14.15
C MET A 39 -17.95 -27.95 -15.56
N SER A 40 -16.94 -27.52 -16.34
CA SER A 40 -17.15 -27.10 -17.73
C SER A 40 -17.52 -28.29 -18.62
N VAL A 41 -16.91 -29.45 -18.40
CA VAL A 41 -17.27 -30.71 -19.10
C VAL A 41 -18.69 -31.14 -18.76
N VAL A 42 -19.07 -31.14 -17.47
CA VAL A 42 -20.44 -31.49 -17.04
C VAL A 42 -21.45 -30.50 -17.64
N LEU A 43 -21.15 -29.20 -17.63
CA LEU A 43 -21.99 -28.18 -18.24
C LEU A 43 -22.19 -28.45 -19.74
N MET A 44 -21.10 -28.73 -20.47
CA MET A 44 -21.18 -29.06 -21.89
C MET A 44 -22.04 -30.30 -22.14
N ALA A 45 -21.86 -31.36 -21.35
CA ALA A 45 -22.63 -32.58 -21.45
C ALA A 45 -24.13 -32.35 -21.18
N VAL A 46 -24.47 -31.55 -20.17
CA VAL A 46 -25.85 -31.18 -19.85
C VAL A 46 -26.46 -30.36 -20.98
N LEU A 47 -25.72 -29.39 -21.56
CA LEU A 47 -26.20 -28.60 -22.69
C LEU A 47 -26.47 -29.47 -23.92
N ILE A 48 -25.54 -30.35 -24.28
CA ILE A 48 -25.70 -31.31 -25.38
C ILE A 48 -26.93 -32.19 -25.15
N TYR A 49 -27.09 -32.73 -23.95
CA TYR A 49 -28.23 -33.59 -23.60
C TYR A 49 -29.56 -32.85 -23.73
N VAL A 50 -29.62 -31.62 -23.24
CA VAL A 50 -30.84 -30.80 -23.29
C VAL A 50 -31.15 -30.30 -24.70
N SER A 51 -30.14 -30.07 -25.54
CA SER A 51 -30.30 -29.64 -26.93
C SER A 51 -30.51 -30.78 -27.91
N ALA A 52 -30.43 -32.04 -27.47
CA ALA A 52 -30.51 -33.22 -28.35
C ALA A 52 -31.87 -33.37 -29.07
N ASP A 53 -32.94 -32.80 -28.51
CA ASP A 53 -34.29 -32.86 -29.05
C ASP A 53 -35.02 -31.51 -28.89
N SER A 54 -35.90 -31.20 -29.84
CA SER A 54 -36.67 -29.96 -29.87
C SER A 54 -37.67 -29.82 -28.71
N ASP A 55 -38.24 -30.92 -28.22
CA ASP A 55 -39.16 -30.92 -27.07
C ASP A 55 -38.40 -30.64 -25.77
N SER A 56 -37.23 -31.26 -25.61
CA SER A 56 -36.32 -31.11 -24.47
C SER A 56 -35.75 -29.69 -24.40
N TRP A 57 -35.35 -29.14 -25.55
CA TRP A 57 -34.92 -27.75 -25.64
C TRP A 57 -36.03 -26.77 -25.25
N ARG A 58 -37.25 -26.97 -25.78
CA ARG A 58 -38.42 -26.16 -25.42
C ARG A 58 -38.75 -26.27 -23.93
N ALA A 59 -38.72 -27.48 -23.37
CA ALA A 59 -38.97 -27.72 -21.95
C ALA A 59 -37.91 -27.06 -21.05
N PHE A 60 -36.65 -27.00 -21.50
CA PHE A 60 -35.56 -26.33 -20.79
C PHE A 60 -35.67 -24.81 -20.81
N VAL A 61 -35.98 -24.21 -21.96
CA VAL A 61 -36.07 -22.74 -22.10
C VAL A 61 -37.39 -22.20 -21.53
N ARG A 62 -38.45 -23.04 -21.45
CA ARG A 62 -39.79 -22.63 -21.01
C ARG A 62 -39.80 -21.84 -19.70
N PRO A 63 -39.14 -22.25 -18.60
CA PRO A 63 -39.12 -21.47 -17.36
C PRO A 63 -38.49 -20.08 -17.52
N ILE A 64 -37.39 -19.98 -18.28
CA ILE A 64 -36.69 -18.72 -18.54
C ILE A 64 -37.59 -17.77 -19.32
N ARG A 65 -38.15 -18.24 -20.45
CA ARG A 65 -39.06 -17.44 -21.28
C ARG A 65 -40.30 -17.02 -20.50
N SER A 66 -40.87 -17.95 -19.72
CA SER A 66 -42.06 -17.68 -18.92
C SER A 66 -41.83 -16.57 -17.89
N THR A 67 -40.64 -16.54 -17.26
CA THR A 67 -40.29 -15.51 -16.28
C THR A 67 -40.07 -14.14 -16.92
N LEU A 68 -39.59 -14.11 -18.16
CA LEU A 68 -39.34 -12.87 -18.88
C LEU A 68 -40.60 -12.30 -19.55
N VAL A 69 -41.51 -13.15 -20.03
CA VAL A 69 -42.64 -12.74 -20.87
C VAL A 69 -43.96 -12.71 -20.12
N ASP A 70 -44.24 -13.65 -19.21
CA ASP A 70 -45.58 -13.80 -18.65
C ASP A 70 -45.92 -12.63 -17.69
N PRO A 71 -47.15 -12.07 -17.75
CA PRO A 71 -47.55 -10.94 -16.89
C PRO A 71 -47.64 -11.29 -15.40
N ASP A 72 -48.01 -12.52 -15.07
CA ASP A 72 -48.16 -13.07 -13.71
C ASP A 72 -46.83 -13.12 -12.95
N LYS A 73 -45.70 -13.14 -13.65
CA LYS A 73 -44.34 -13.21 -13.08
C LYS A 73 -43.60 -11.87 -13.04
N ARG A 74 -44.32 -10.74 -13.18
CA ARG A 74 -43.74 -9.39 -13.19
C ARG A 74 -42.85 -9.10 -11.97
N LEU A 75 -43.24 -9.56 -10.78
CA LEU A 75 -42.44 -9.38 -9.55
C LEU A 75 -41.12 -10.14 -9.60
N VAL A 76 -41.15 -11.39 -10.07
CA VAL A 76 -39.94 -12.22 -10.21
C VAL A 76 -38.99 -11.60 -11.25
N ARG A 77 -39.54 -11.08 -12.36
CA ARG A 77 -38.77 -10.36 -13.39
C ARG A 77 -38.10 -9.10 -12.83
N LEU A 78 -38.83 -8.30 -12.05
CA LEU A 78 -38.28 -7.10 -11.39
C LEU A 78 -37.18 -7.45 -10.39
N ALA A 79 -37.38 -8.52 -9.61
CA ALA A 79 -36.36 -9.00 -8.69
C ALA A 79 -35.07 -9.38 -9.44
N PHE A 80 -35.16 -10.14 -10.53
CA PHE A 80 -33.97 -10.45 -11.35
C PHE A 80 -33.32 -9.20 -11.95
N ALA A 81 -34.12 -8.25 -12.45
CA ALA A 81 -33.62 -7.00 -13.05
C ALA A 81 -32.86 -6.11 -12.05
N ILE A 82 -33.09 -6.25 -10.75
CA ILE A 82 -32.40 -5.50 -9.69
C ILE A 82 -31.25 -6.32 -9.09
N VAL A 83 -31.52 -7.58 -8.74
CA VAL A 83 -30.56 -8.43 -8.03
C VAL A 83 -29.38 -8.81 -8.93
N LEU A 84 -29.60 -9.10 -10.21
CA LEU A 84 -28.49 -9.47 -11.11
C LEU A 84 -27.48 -8.32 -11.26
N PRO A 85 -27.86 -7.08 -11.62
CA PRO A 85 -26.91 -5.98 -11.66
C PRO A 85 -26.20 -5.71 -10.34
N LEU A 86 -26.89 -5.82 -9.21
CA LEU A 86 -26.26 -5.64 -7.89
C LEU A 86 -25.22 -6.74 -7.59
N LEU A 87 -25.53 -7.99 -7.90
CA LEU A 87 -24.59 -9.10 -7.73
C LEU A 87 -23.38 -8.96 -8.64
N PHE A 88 -23.59 -8.62 -9.92
CA PHE A 88 -22.50 -8.38 -10.87
C PHE A 88 -21.66 -7.17 -10.45
N GLY A 89 -22.29 -6.08 -10.00
CA GLY A 89 -21.61 -4.89 -9.50
C GLY A 89 -20.79 -5.21 -8.24
N TYR A 90 -21.35 -5.96 -7.29
CA TYR A 90 -20.63 -6.41 -6.10
C TYR A 90 -19.45 -7.32 -6.47
N TYR A 91 -19.64 -8.29 -7.37
CA TYR A 91 -18.57 -9.15 -7.84
C TYR A 91 -17.45 -8.33 -8.50
N ALA A 92 -17.80 -7.43 -9.42
CA ALA A 92 -16.83 -6.53 -10.06
C ALA A 92 -16.09 -5.67 -9.03
N TYR A 93 -16.80 -5.12 -8.04
CA TYR A 93 -16.19 -4.39 -6.93
C TYR A 93 -15.21 -5.26 -6.15
N THR A 94 -15.55 -6.50 -5.80
CA THR A 94 -14.64 -7.38 -5.04
C THR A 94 -13.38 -7.76 -5.83
N GLN A 95 -13.45 -7.76 -7.16
CA GLN A 95 -12.31 -8.04 -8.03
C GLN A 95 -11.45 -6.79 -8.27
N ALA A 96 -12.07 -5.61 -8.36
CA ALA A 96 -11.39 -4.34 -8.62
C ALA A 96 -10.90 -3.62 -7.36
N ALA A 97 -11.52 -3.89 -6.20
CA ALA A 97 -11.15 -3.26 -4.95
C ALA A 97 -9.72 -3.67 -4.57
N ALA A 98 -8.84 -2.68 -4.44
CA ALA A 98 -7.49 -2.89 -3.97
C ALA A 98 -7.52 -3.50 -2.56
N LYS A 99 -6.93 -4.68 -2.39
CA LYS A 99 -6.71 -5.25 -1.07
C LYS A 99 -5.53 -4.52 -0.44
N PRO A 100 -5.63 -4.03 0.81
CA PRO A 100 -4.47 -3.50 1.52
C PRO A 100 -3.46 -4.63 1.72
N GLN A 101 -2.45 -4.68 0.87
CA GLN A 101 -1.30 -5.56 1.05
C GLN A 101 -0.22 -4.74 1.74
N ALA A 102 0.26 -5.23 2.89
CA ALA A 102 1.46 -4.68 3.48
C ALA A 102 2.62 -4.86 2.48
N PRO A 103 3.48 -3.84 2.26
CA PRO A 103 4.64 -4.02 1.41
C PRO A 103 5.48 -5.18 1.93
N PRO A 104 6.02 -6.02 1.04
CA PRO A 104 6.88 -7.15 1.42
C PRO A 104 8.26 -6.71 1.95
N GLU A 105 8.62 -5.44 1.81
CA GLU A 105 9.89 -4.87 2.28
C GLU A 105 9.80 -4.45 3.75
N LEU A 106 10.82 -4.80 4.54
CA LEU A 106 11.02 -4.30 5.90
C LEU A 106 11.18 -2.78 5.85
N ARG A 107 10.20 -2.07 6.38
CA ARG A 107 10.25 -0.61 6.50
C ARG A 107 11.30 -0.22 7.54
N ALA A 108 12.28 0.58 7.13
CA ALA A 108 13.25 1.15 8.04
C ALA A 108 12.86 2.60 8.34
N VAL A 109 12.64 2.91 9.62
CA VAL A 109 12.37 4.30 10.06
C VAL A 109 13.61 5.18 9.84
N HIS A 110 14.79 4.60 9.97
CA HIS A 110 16.08 5.23 9.68
C HIS A 110 16.88 4.34 8.72
N PRO A 111 16.76 4.54 7.39
CA PRO A 111 17.59 3.80 6.44
C PRO A 111 19.07 4.12 6.68
N ALA A 112 19.96 3.16 6.49
CA ALA A 112 21.39 3.43 6.58
C ALA A 112 21.80 4.51 5.56
N PRO A 113 22.67 5.48 5.93
CA PRO A 113 23.16 6.45 4.97
C PRO A 113 23.97 5.72 3.88
N PRO A 114 23.96 6.21 2.62
CA PRO A 114 24.81 5.65 1.58
C PRO A 114 26.29 5.87 1.92
N ALA A 115 27.18 5.12 1.27
CA ALA A 115 28.60 5.20 1.61
C ALA A 115 29.23 6.57 1.28
N SER A 116 28.80 7.15 0.15
CA SER A 116 29.16 8.48 -0.31
C SER A 116 27.93 9.22 -0.84
N ILE A 117 28.02 10.55 -0.87
CA ILE A 117 27.03 11.42 -1.49
C ILE A 117 27.71 12.46 -2.36
N GLN A 118 27.03 12.85 -3.43
CA GLN A 118 27.42 14.02 -4.21
C GLN A 118 26.91 15.27 -3.49
N PHE A 119 27.81 16.16 -3.07
CA PHE A 119 27.47 17.43 -2.45
C PHE A 119 28.04 18.55 -3.33
N ARG A 120 27.16 19.28 -4.02
CA ARG A 120 27.54 20.38 -4.93
C ARG A 120 28.62 20.00 -5.97
N GLY A 121 28.52 18.79 -6.52
CA GLY A 121 29.45 18.26 -7.52
C GLY A 121 30.76 17.67 -6.96
N LYS A 122 30.93 17.63 -5.64
CA LYS A 122 32.02 16.94 -4.96
C LYS A 122 31.49 15.68 -4.29
N GLU A 123 32.17 14.55 -4.48
CA GLU A 123 31.87 13.35 -3.73
C GLU A 123 32.41 13.47 -2.30
N ILE A 124 31.53 13.27 -1.31
CA ILE A 124 31.86 13.23 0.12
C ILE A 124 31.60 11.81 0.61
N ASN A 125 32.61 11.19 1.21
CA ASN A 125 32.43 9.94 1.94
C ASN A 125 31.81 10.26 3.31
N ILE A 126 30.64 9.72 3.59
CA ILE A 126 29.89 9.95 4.83
C ILE A 126 29.82 8.68 5.70
N SER A 127 30.47 7.59 5.28
CA SER A 127 30.48 6.33 6.02
C SER A 127 31.30 6.47 7.30
N GLY A 128 30.66 6.49 8.46
CA GLY A 128 31.36 6.50 9.75
C GLY A 128 32.21 7.75 10.00
N VAL A 129 31.85 8.88 9.39
CA VAL A 129 32.53 10.16 9.61
C VAL A 129 31.89 10.89 10.79
N ASP A 130 32.67 11.10 11.85
CA ASP A 130 32.31 12.01 12.93
C ASP A 130 32.47 13.46 12.49
N ASN A 131 31.73 14.37 13.12
CA ASN A 131 31.79 15.79 12.81
C ASN A 131 33.22 16.35 12.98
N PRO A 132 33.86 16.84 11.89
CA PRO A 132 35.24 17.30 11.94
C PRO A 132 35.43 18.49 12.88
N LEU A 133 34.40 19.31 13.07
CA LEU A 133 34.44 20.51 13.91
C LEU A 133 34.49 20.17 15.41
N ARG A 134 34.13 18.93 15.79
CA ARG A 134 34.22 18.46 17.19
C ARG A 134 35.68 18.33 17.66
N LYS A 135 36.63 18.16 16.73
CA LYS A 135 38.07 18.04 17.04
C LYS A 135 38.70 19.38 17.40
N ASP A 136 38.12 20.50 16.94
CA ASP A 136 38.57 21.83 17.31
C ASP A 136 37.88 22.29 18.60
N GLN A 137 38.43 21.85 19.75
CA GLN A 137 37.89 22.21 21.06
C GLN A 137 37.95 23.72 21.34
N ALA A 138 38.93 24.43 20.76
CA ALA A 138 39.09 25.87 20.97
C ALA A 138 37.98 26.66 20.28
N ALA A 139 37.56 26.24 19.08
CA ALA A 139 36.48 26.86 18.34
C ALA A 139 35.10 26.23 18.59
N PHE A 140 35.00 25.15 19.36
CA PHE A 140 33.76 24.39 19.56
C PHE A 140 32.54 25.27 19.88
N LYS A 141 32.63 26.13 20.90
CA LYS A 141 31.53 27.04 21.29
C LYS A 141 31.13 28.00 20.18
N LYS A 142 32.11 28.46 19.38
CA LYS A 142 31.86 29.33 18.23
C LYS A 142 31.11 28.57 17.13
N HIS A 143 31.46 27.32 16.87
CA HIS A 143 30.77 26.47 15.91
C HIS A 143 29.34 26.13 16.35
N VAL A 144 29.14 25.81 17.62
CA VAL A 144 27.79 25.61 18.20
C VAL A 144 26.94 26.88 18.03
N ALA A 145 27.46 28.06 18.36
CA ALA A 145 26.74 29.32 18.21
C ALA A 145 26.36 29.62 16.75
N ALA A 146 27.29 29.38 15.80
CA ALA A 146 27.02 29.53 14.37
C ALA A 146 25.99 28.50 13.86
N GLY A 147 26.00 27.30 14.42
CA GLY A 147 24.99 26.26 14.20
C GLY A 147 23.60 26.70 14.66
N GLY A 148 23.50 27.28 15.85
CA GLY A 148 22.27 27.84 16.39
C GLY A 148 21.70 28.96 15.51
N GLU A 149 22.55 29.87 15.03
CA GLU A 149 22.11 30.90 14.07
C GLU A 149 21.54 30.28 12.79
N THR A 150 22.23 29.27 12.25
CA THR A 150 21.77 28.57 11.04
C THR A 150 20.44 27.83 11.30
N TYR A 151 20.29 27.19 12.47
CA TYR A 151 19.07 26.50 12.86
C TYR A 151 17.88 27.45 12.97
N ILE A 152 18.04 28.59 13.66
CA ILE A 152 16.98 29.58 13.87
C ILE A 152 16.52 30.17 12.52
N ARG A 153 17.46 30.44 11.61
CA ARG A 153 17.15 31.03 10.30
C ARG A 153 16.43 30.07 9.35
N ASN A 154 16.60 28.76 9.52
CA ASN A 154 16.23 27.79 8.48
C ASN A 154 15.36 26.62 8.97
N CYS A 155 15.64 26.09 10.16
CA CYS A 155 15.10 24.80 10.64
C CYS A 155 13.97 24.98 11.67
N MET A 156 14.05 26.01 12.50
CA MET A 156 13.12 26.31 13.60
C MET A 156 11.66 26.38 13.15
N TYR A 157 11.38 26.86 11.94
CA TYR A 157 10.02 26.98 11.42
C TYR A 157 9.26 25.66 11.34
N CYS A 158 9.96 24.54 11.17
CA CYS A 158 9.37 23.20 11.18
C CYS A 158 9.70 22.44 12.47
N HIS A 159 10.92 22.57 12.99
CA HIS A 159 11.39 21.76 14.11
C HIS A 159 11.21 22.41 15.51
N GLY A 160 10.72 23.65 15.58
CA GLY A 160 10.49 24.36 16.84
C GLY A 160 11.72 25.10 17.35
N ASP A 161 11.54 26.08 18.22
CA ASP A 161 12.63 26.75 18.94
C ASP A 161 13.17 25.88 20.08
N ASN A 162 12.31 25.04 20.68
CA ASN A 162 12.69 24.05 21.71
C ASN A 162 13.24 22.73 21.14
N LEU A 163 13.45 22.64 19.81
CA LEU A 163 13.87 21.41 19.12
C LEU A 163 12.87 20.24 19.25
N ASP A 164 11.61 20.53 19.56
CA ASP A 164 10.59 19.55 19.93
C ASP A 164 9.73 19.06 18.75
N GLY A 165 10.03 19.51 17.54
CA GLY A 165 9.25 19.19 16.34
C GLY A 165 7.95 19.99 16.22
N GLN A 166 7.71 20.99 17.08
CA GLN A 166 6.49 21.80 17.12
C GLN A 166 6.68 23.19 16.49
N GLY A 167 7.43 23.28 15.39
CA GLY A 167 7.59 24.53 14.66
C GLY A 167 6.27 25.05 14.07
N HIS A 168 6.24 26.32 13.70
CA HIS A 168 5.05 26.99 13.15
C HIS A 168 4.38 26.23 11.98
N PHE A 169 5.15 25.53 11.15
CA PHE A 169 4.65 24.75 10.03
C PHE A 169 4.48 23.25 10.31
N ALA A 170 4.79 22.77 11.52
CA ALA A 170 4.82 21.35 11.85
C ALA A 170 3.50 20.62 11.58
N SER A 171 2.37 21.25 11.90
CA SER A 171 1.03 20.67 11.72
C SER A 171 0.63 20.45 10.25
N GLY A 172 1.38 21.04 9.30
CA GLY A 172 1.14 20.87 7.87
C GLY A 172 1.70 19.57 7.29
N PHE A 173 2.45 18.79 8.08
CA PHE A 173 3.20 17.63 7.59
C PHE A 173 2.77 16.32 8.25
N ASN A 174 2.75 15.25 7.45
CA ASN A 174 2.54 13.88 7.90
C ASN A 174 3.56 12.97 7.18
N PRO A 175 4.56 12.40 7.88
CA PRO A 175 4.76 12.45 9.33
C PRO A 175 5.15 13.86 9.84
N PRO A 176 4.91 14.17 11.13
CA PRO A 176 5.36 15.43 11.72
C PRO A 176 6.90 15.50 11.73
N PRO A 177 7.48 16.71 11.80
CA PRO A 177 8.91 16.90 12.01
C PRO A 177 9.39 16.17 13.27
N ALA A 178 10.62 15.63 13.23
CA ALA A 178 11.19 14.90 14.36
C ALA A 178 11.39 15.82 15.58
N ASN A 179 11.05 15.28 16.76
CA ASN A 179 11.37 15.86 18.06
C ASN A 179 12.81 15.46 18.44
N PHE A 180 13.74 16.41 18.39
CA PHE A 180 15.15 16.14 18.67
C PHE A 180 15.47 15.98 20.17
N GLN A 181 14.54 16.34 21.06
CA GLN A 181 14.65 16.13 22.51
C GLN A 181 14.33 14.68 22.91
N ASP A 182 13.67 13.90 22.04
CA ASP A 182 13.36 12.49 22.32
C ASP A 182 14.63 11.63 22.19
N PRO A 183 15.06 10.91 23.25
CA PRO A 183 16.22 10.02 23.22
C PRO A 183 16.15 8.94 22.13
N GLY A 184 14.95 8.61 21.63
CA GLY A 184 14.75 7.68 20.52
C GLY A 184 15.01 8.26 19.13
N THR A 185 15.41 9.54 19.00
CA THR A 185 15.61 10.21 17.71
C THR A 185 17.09 10.35 17.36
N ILE A 186 17.64 11.57 17.33
CA ILE A 186 19.01 11.84 16.88
C ILE A 186 20.08 11.25 17.81
N ALA A 187 19.76 11.03 19.10
CA ALA A 187 20.68 10.42 20.05
C ALA A 187 21.06 8.96 19.71
N MET A 188 20.24 8.27 18.91
CA MET A 188 20.50 6.90 18.46
C MET A 188 21.20 6.84 17.09
N LEU A 189 21.50 8.00 16.50
CA LEU A 189 21.98 8.12 15.12
C LEU A 189 23.39 8.70 15.10
N GLN A 190 24.17 8.30 14.09
CA GLN A 190 25.50 8.87 13.85
C GLN A 190 25.37 10.26 13.21
N GLU A 191 26.29 11.17 13.54
CA GLU A 191 26.31 12.54 12.99
C GLU A 191 26.36 12.54 11.45
N ALA A 192 27.00 11.54 10.84
CA ALA A 192 27.03 11.38 9.39
C ALA A 192 25.64 11.10 8.77
N TYR A 193 24.76 10.39 9.50
CA TYR A 193 23.37 10.24 9.07
C TYR A 193 22.68 11.59 9.05
N LEU A 194 22.85 12.42 10.10
CA LEU A 194 22.25 13.75 10.14
C LEU A 194 22.78 14.65 9.02
N PHE A 195 24.07 14.59 8.71
CA PHE A 195 24.66 15.31 7.59
C PHE A 195 23.97 14.96 6.28
N TRP A 196 23.83 13.67 6.00
CA TRP A 196 23.10 13.19 4.83
C TRP A 196 21.65 13.67 4.81
N ARG A 197 20.93 13.56 5.93
CA ARG A 197 19.53 13.98 6.03
C ARG A 197 19.35 15.48 5.82
N ILE A 198 20.27 16.31 6.31
CA ILE A 198 20.22 17.76 6.10
C ILE A 198 20.59 18.09 4.65
N ALA A 199 21.67 17.50 4.12
CA ALA A 199 22.12 17.78 2.76
C ALA A 199 21.08 17.41 1.71
N LYS A 200 20.51 16.20 1.79
CA LYS A 200 19.60 15.64 0.77
C LYS A 200 18.11 15.82 1.07
N GLY A 201 17.74 16.01 2.34
CA GLY A 201 16.33 16.11 2.73
C GLY A 201 15.56 14.82 2.51
N GLY A 202 14.28 14.96 2.16
CA GLY A 202 13.39 13.86 1.77
C GLY A 202 13.45 13.41 0.30
N PRO A 203 13.77 14.27 -0.68
CA PRO A 203 13.93 13.83 -2.07
C PRO A 203 15.01 12.75 -2.23
N GLY A 204 14.68 11.67 -2.92
CA GLY A 204 15.64 10.59 -3.20
C GLY A 204 15.87 9.59 -2.06
N LEU A 205 15.00 9.57 -1.04
CA LEU A 205 15.05 8.52 -0.02
C LEU A 205 14.80 7.12 -0.63
N PRO A 206 15.46 6.08 -0.09
CA PRO A 206 15.26 4.70 -0.52
C PRO A 206 13.79 4.26 -0.37
N LYS A 207 13.34 3.32 -1.21
CA LYS A 207 11.93 2.83 -1.23
C LYS A 207 11.49 2.27 0.13
N GLU A 208 12.43 1.74 0.90
CA GLU A 208 12.26 1.19 2.25
C GLU A 208 11.83 2.26 3.27
N SER A 209 11.99 3.55 2.93
CA SER A 209 11.54 4.69 3.73
C SER A 209 10.05 5.00 3.52
N THR A 210 9.37 4.37 2.56
CA THR A 210 7.94 4.61 2.29
C THR A 210 7.05 3.94 3.36
N PRO A 211 5.96 4.60 3.83
CA PRO A 211 5.38 5.86 3.36
C PRO A 211 5.94 7.12 4.06
N TRP A 212 6.98 6.99 4.90
CA TRP A 212 7.60 8.09 5.66
C TRP A 212 8.49 8.98 4.79
N ASN A 213 7.89 9.52 3.72
CA ASN A 213 8.52 10.48 2.84
C ASN A 213 8.62 11.81 3.58
N SER A 214 9.83 12.12 4.05
CA SER A 214 10.11 13.41 4.66
C SER A 214 9.81 14.53 3.67
N VAL A 215 9.17 15.59 4.15
CA VAL A 215 9.00 16.85 3.40
C VAL A 215 10.19 17.80 3.59
N MET A 216 11.18 17.39 4.38
CA MET A 216 12.38 18.20 4.64
C MET A 216 13.07 18.53 3.31
N PRO A 217 13.30 19.81 3.01
CA PRO A 217 13.97 20.20 1.78
C PRO A 217 15.44 19.74 1.78
N ALA A 218 16.02 19.60 0.60
CA ALA A 218 17.46 19.44 0.45
C ALA A 218 18.15 20.78 0.75
N TRP A 219 19.08 20.79 1.71
CA TRP A 219 19.82 22.01 2.07
C TRP A 219 21.16 22.15 1.36
N GLU A 220 21.61 21.14 0.59
CA GLU A 220 22.90 21.19 -0.11
C GLU A 220 23.07 22.37 -1.08
N ASP A 221 21.96 22.90 -1.61
CA ASP A 221 21.98 24.07 -2.50
C ASP A 221 22.02 25.41 -1.75
N ARG A 222 21.82 25.40 -0.43
CA ARG A 222 21.64 26.60 0.41
C ARG A 222 22.65 26.72 1.55
N LEU A 223 23.14 25.59 2.08
CA LEU A 223 24.10 25.54 3.17
C LEU A 223 25.43 24.98 2.68
N THR A 224 26.53 25.44 3.28
CA THR A 224 27.85 24.83 3.10
C THR A 224 27.98 23.56 3.96
N GLU A 225 28.95 22.72 3.62
CA GLU A 225 29.31 21.54 4.43
C GLU A 225 29.58 21.94 5.90
N GLU A 226 30.34 23.02 6.11
CA GLU A 226 30.63 23.53 7.45
C GLU A 226 29.37 23.97 8.20
N GLN A 227 28.44 24.68 7.55
CA GLN A 227 27.19 25.11 8.18
C GLN A 227 26.33 23.92 8.61
N ILE A 228 26.26 22.86 7.79
CA ILE A 228 25.53 21.64 8.14
C ILE A 228 26.18 20.99 9.38
N TRP A 229 27.51 20.86 9.41
CA TRP A 229 28.22 20.34 10.57
C TRP A 229 28.03 21.20 11.82
N GLN A 230 28.00 22.53 11.69
CA GLN A 230 27.72 23.44 12.80
C GLN A 230 26.31 23.24 13.36
N VAL A 231 25.29 23.11 12.50
CA VAL A 231 23.91 22.81 12.93
C VAL A 231 23.86 21.48 13.69
N ILE A 232 24.57 20.45 13.21
CA ILE A 232 24.63 19.17 13.90
C ILE A 232 25.25 19.32 15.29
N LEU A 233 26.35 20.09 15.43
CA LEU A 233 26.92 20.36 16.76
C LEU A 233 25.91 21.05 17.69
N TYR A 234 25.18 22.05 17.19
CA TYR A 234 24.15 22.73 17.96
C TYR A 234 23.07 21.76 18.44
N LEU A 235 22.58 20.86 17.57
CA LEU A 235 21.55 19.88 17.93
C LEU A 235 21.98 18.89 19.02
N TYR A 236 23.27 18.57 19.14
CA TYR A 236 23.79 17.67 20.18
C TYR A 236 24.27 18.39 21.45
N ASP A 237 24.43 19.72 21.43
CA ASP A 237 24.89 20.52 22.57
C ASP A 237 23.75 21.24 23.32
N ALA A 238 22.68 21.59 22.60
CA ALA A 238 21.54 22.38 23.07
C ALA A 238 20.61 21.66 24.05
#